data_AF-A0A2B2BUB8-F1
#
_entry.id   AF-A0A2B2BUB8-F1
#
_cell.length_a   1.000
_cell.length_b   1.000
_cell.length_c   1.000
_cell.angle_alpha   90.00
_cell.angle_beta   90.00
_cell.angle_gamma   90.00
#
_symmetry.space_group_name_H-M   'P 1'
#
loop_
_entity.id
_entity.type
_entity.pdbx_description
1 polymer ?
#
loop_
_entity_poly.entity_id
_entity_poly.type
_entity_poly.pdbx_seq_one_letter_code
_entity_poly.pdbx_strand_id
1 'polypeptide(L)'
;MKLLLCLECNDIFSLNLKMKKCSCSKTKGQYIDHLNAIYEGDSAMPIGVSNPSLREAIINQPEEGAGKEFTSFTIPRNCPTFIKKG
;
A
#
# COMPACT_ATOMS: atom_id res chain seq x y z
N MET A 1 -3.94 -5.46 -3.35
CA MET A 1 -4.29 -4.21 -2.61
C MET A 1 -3.23 -3.14 -2.85
N LYS A 2 -3.57 -1.83 -2.87
CA LYS A 2 -2.59 -0.72 -2.96
C LYS A 2 -2.32 -0.10 -1.58
N LEU A 3 -1.04 0.07 -1.26
CA LEU A 3 -0.51 0.67 -0.05
C LEU A 3 0.46 1.80 -0.42
N LEU A 4 0.69 2.71 0.51
CA LEU A 4 1.77 3.69 0.47
C LEU A 4 2.68 3.50 1.68
N LEU A 5 3.99 3.50 1.42
CA LEU A 5 5.03 3.64 2.42
C LEU A 5 5.60 5.06 2.35
N CYS A 6 5.69 5.74 3.49
CA CYS A 6 6.44 6.98 3.60
C CYS A 6 7.89 6.67 3.99
N LEU A 7 8.86 7.01 3.13
CA LEU A 7 10.28 6.77 3.37
C LEU A 7 10.89 7.70 4.45
N GLU A 8 10.13 8.67 4.97
CA GLU A 8 10.59 9.61 6.00
C GLU A 8 10.25 9.12 7.41
N CYS A 9 9.01 8.67 7.62
CA CYS A 9 8.54 8.20 8.93
C CYS A 9 8.29 6.69 8.98
N ASN A 10 8.53 5.97 7.88
CA ASN A 10 8.32 4.53 7.72
C ASN A 10 6.87 4.04 7.89
N ASP A 11 5.91 4.95 7.86
CA ASP A 11 4.49 4.58 7.92
C ASP A 11 4.07 3.87 6.64
N ILE A 12 3.47 2.69 6.81
CA ILE A 12 2.76 1.98 5.76
C ILE A 12 1.25 2.08 6.00
N PHE A 13 0.49 2.49 4.99
CA PHE A 13 -0.96 2.62 5.10
C PHE A 13 -1.69 2.24 3.80
N SER A 14 -2.86 1.65 3.97
CA SER A 14 -3.79 1.39 2.88
C SER A 14 -4.50 2.65 2.41
N LEU A 15 -4.95 2.65 1.16
CA LEU A 15 -5.79 3.71 0.61
C LEU A 15 -7.28 3.40 0.78
N ASN A 16 -8.09 4.44 0.85
CA ASN A 16 -9.55 4.37 0.71
C ASN A 16 -10.03 5.57 -0.12
N LEU A 17 -11.34 5.78 -0.25
CA LEU A 17 -11.91 6.91 -1.01
C LEU A 17 -11.74 8.29 -0.32
N LYS A 18 -11.14 8.33 0.88
CA LYS A 18 -10.78 9.56 1.59
C LYS A 18 -9.27 9.73 1.55
N MET A 19 -8.81 10.97 1.46
CA MET A 19 -7.38 11.29 1.53
C MET A 19 -6.80 10.82 2.88
N LYS A 20 -5.89 9.85 2.82
CA LYS A 20 -5.11 9.41 3.97
C LYS A 20 -3.70 9.97 3.88
N LYS A 21 -3.11 10.27 5.04
CA LYS A 21 -1.75 10.77 5.17
C LYS A 21 -0.98 9.90 6.17
N CYS A 22 0.33 9.80 5.98
CA CYS A 22 1.23 9.32 7.02
C CYS A 22 1.27 10.30 8.21
N SER A 23 1.85 9.87 9.32
CA SER A 23 1.98 10.61 10.57
C SER A 23 2.80 11.89 10.42
N CYS A 24 3.82 11.90 9.55
CA CYS A 24 4.60 13.11 9.25
C CYS A 24 3.95 14.02 8.18
N SER A 25 2.79 13.64 7.63
CA SER A 25 2.04 14.37 6.60
C SER A 25 2.76 14.63 5.27
N LYS A 26 3.99 14.12 5.05
CA LYS A 26 4.76 14.28 3.80
C LYS A 26 4.30 13.37 2.66
N THR A 27 3.63 12.26 2.98
CA THR A 27 3.07 11.31 2.01
C THR A 27 1.57 11.18 2.23
N LYS A 28 0.80 11.22 1.15
CA LYS A 28 -0.65 11.06 1.18
C LYS A 28 -1.18 10.37 -0.08
N GLY A 29 -2.38 9.82 -0.01
CA GLY A 29 -3.04 9.25 -1.17
C GLY A 29 -4.47 8.81 -0.90
N GLN A 30 -5.17 8.49 -1.97
CA GLN A 30 -6.54 7.97 -1.95
C GLN A 30 -6.84 7.20 -3.23
N TYR A 31 -7.83 6.32 -3.13
CA TYR A 31 -8.53 5.80 -4.29
C TYR A 31 -9.42 6.90 -4.89
N ILE A 32 -9.44 6.98 -6.22
CA ILE A 32 -10.42 7.75 -6.99
C ILE A 32 -11.68 6.92 -7.20
N ASP A 33 -11.49 5.63 -7.47
CA ASP A 33 -12.55 4.63 -7.64
C ASP A 33 -12.08 3.26 -7.12
N HIS A 34 -12.77 2.18 -7.49
CA HIS A 34 -12.45 0.82 -7.03
C HIS A 34 -11.10 0.26 -7.56
N LEU A 35 -10.51 0.90 -8.56
CA LEU A 35 -9.26 0.50 -9.19
C LEU A 35 -8.22 1.61 -9.16
N ASN A 36 -8.56 2.82 -9.58
CA ASN A 36 -7.63 3.93 -9.78
C ASN A 36 -7.32 4.68 -8.47
N ALA A 37 -6.06 5.05 -8.29
CA ALA A 37 -5.60 5.76 -7.10
C ALA A 37 -4.60 6.86 -7.46
N ILE A 38 -4.48 7.84 -6.57
CA ILE A 38 -3.48 8.90 -6.61
C ILE A 38 -2.71 8.97 -5.31
N TYR A 39 -1.46 9.44 -5.39
CA TYR A 39 -0.62 9.70 -4.24
C TYR A 39 0.23 10.95 -4.47
N GLU A 40 0.67 11.57 -3.38
CA GLU A 40 1.49 12.78 -3.38
C GLU A 40 2.65 12.63 -2.38
N GLY A 41 3.71 13.41 -2.60
CA GLY A 41 4.89 13.46 -1.74
C GLY A 41 6.11 12.77 -2.33
N ASP A 42 7.28 13.39 -2.17
CA ASP A 42 8.54 12.87 -2.72
C ASP A 42 9.05 11.61 -2.03
N SER A 43 8.71 11.46 -0.76
CA SER A 43 9.06 10.28 0.04
C SER A 43 8.03 9.16 -0.07
N ALA A 44 7.10 9.23 -1.02
CA ALA A 44 6.04 8.23 -1.19
C ALA A 44 6.51 7.04 -2.04
N MET A 45 6.42 5.82 -1.48
CA MET A 45 6.70 4.56 -2.17
C MET A 45 5.42 3.73 -2.31
N PRO A 46 4.88 3.58 -3.53
CA PRO A 46 3.79 2.66 -3.84
C PRO A 46 4.15 1.19 -3.60
N ILE A 47 3.33 0.50 -2.80
CA ILE A 47 3.48 -0.93 -2.51
C ILE A 47 2.16 -1.66 -2.82
N GLY A 48 2.28 -2.88 -3.32
CA GLY A 48 1.19 -3.81 -3.54
C GLY A 48 1.26 -5.01 -2.62
N VAL A 49 0.11 -5.59 -2.30
CA VAL A 49 0.00 -6.93 -1.70
C VAL A 49 -0.66 -7.86 -2.71
N SER A 50 -0.07 -9.04 -2.89
CA SER A 50 -0.61 -10.10 -3.74
C SER A 50 -1.81 -10.76 -3.06
N ASN A 51 -3.01 -10.51 -3.59
CA ASN A 51 -4.26 -11.02 -3.03
C ASN A 51 -4.28 -12.56 -2.90
N PRO A 52 -3.80 -13.36 -3.89
CA PRO A 52 -3.74 -14.81 -3.73
C PRO A 52 -2.85 -15.24 -2.54
N SER A 53 -1.65 -14.67 -2.41
CA SER A 53 -0.74 -15.02 -1.32
C SER A 53 -1.30 -14.61 0.05
N LEU A 54 -1.96 -13.45 0.13
CA LEU A 54 -2.61 -13.00 1.36
C LEU A 54 -3.77 -13.92 1.74
N ARG A 55 -4.59 -14.33 0.77
CA ARG A 55 -5.69 -15.26 1.01
C ARG A 55 -5.18 -16.61 1.52
N GLU A 56 -4.13 -17.15 0.91
CA GLU A 56 -3.49 -18.39 1.38
C GLU A 56 -2.96 -18.24 2.82
N ALA A 57 -2.28 -17.12 3.11
CA ALA A 57 -1.74 -16.85 4.45
C ALA A 57 -2.83 -16.74 5.52
N ILE A 58 -3.96 -16.11 5.21
CA ILE A 58 -5.12 -16.04 6.13
C ILE A 58 -5.71 -17.42 6.40
N ILE A 59 -5.90 -18.24 5.35
CA ILE A 59 -6.48 -19.59 5.50
C ILE A 59 -5.56 -20.49 6.33
N ASN A 60 -4.25 -20.32 6.21
CA ASN A 60 -3.24 -21.14 6.88
C ASN A 60 -2.54 -20.40 8.03
N GLN A 61 -3.24 -19.47 8.69
CA GLN A 61 -2.69 -18.77 9.84
C GLN A 61 -2.43 -19.78 10.98
N PRO A 62 -1.19 -19.92 11.48
CA PRO A 62 -0.89 -20.85 12.55
C PRO A 62 -1.35 -20.32 13.91
N GLU A 63 -1.65 -21.23 14.84
CA GLU A 63 -2.00 -20.89 16.24
C GLU A 63 -0.81 -20.29 17.01
N GLU A 64 0.41 -20.77 16.74
CA GLU A 64 1.64 -20.37 17.44
C GLU A 64 2.82 -20.24 16.47
N GLY A 65 3.87 -19.52 16.90
CA GLY A 65 5.12 -19.38 16.14
C GLY A 65 5.10 -18.25 15.10
N ALA A 66 5.98 -18.35 14.11
CA ALA A 66 6.02 -17.39 13.01
C ALA A 66 4.78 -17.55 12.12
N GLY A 67 4.15 -16.44 11.75
CA GLY A 67 2.99 -16.44 10.85
C GLY A 67 3.34 -16.92 9.44
N LYS A 68 2.32 -17.34 8.67
CA LYS A 68 2.47 -17.67 7.25
C LYS A 68 2.76 -16.40 6.44
N GLU A 69 3.88 -16.41 5.72
CA GLU A 69 4.29 -15.28 4.88
C GLU A 69 3.33 -15.05 3.70
N PHE A 70 3.23 -13.80 3.27
CA PHE A 70 2.55 -13.40 2.03
C PHE A 70 3.41 -12.37 1.28
N THR A 71 3.14 -12.20 -0.01
CA THR A 71 3.98 -11.34 -0.86
C THR A 71 3.48 -9.89 -0.84
N SER A 72 4.41 -8.99 -0.47
CA SER A 72 4.34 -7.57 -0.80
C SER A 72 5.38 -7.23 -1.86
N PHE A 73 5.10 -6.22 -2.69
CA PHE A 73 5.97 -5.84 -3.81
C PHE A 73 5.88 -4.35 -4.09
N THR A 74 6.96 -3.75 -4.59
CA THR A 74 6.93 -2.35 -5.06
C THR A 74 6.09 -2.25 -6.33
N ILE A 75 5.22 -1.25 -6.40
CA ILE A 75 4.48 -0.95 -7.64
C ILE A 75 5.39 -0.11 -8.54
N PRO A 76 5.46 -0.40 -9.86
CA PRO A 76 6.28 0.38 -10.79
C PRO A 76 5.97 1.88 -10.73
N ARG A 77 7.02 2.70 -10.90
CA ARG A 77 6.88 4.18 -10.94
C ARG A 77 5.86 4.64 -11.97
N ASN A 78 5.81 3.95 -13.12
CA ASN A 78 4.84 4.17 -14.19
C ASN A 78 3.71 3.15 -14.07
N CYS A 79 2.69 3.48 -13.28
CA CYS A 79 1.50 2.64 -13.09
C CYS A 79 0.24 3.42 -13.52
N PRO A 80 -0.44 3.02 -14.61
CA PRO A 80 -1.61 3.74 -15.11
C PRO A 80 -2.75 3.88 -14.11
N THR A 81 -2.85 2.94 -13.16
CA THR A 81 -3.90 2.93 -12.15
C THR A 81 -3.43 3.48 -10.80
N PHE A 82 -2.18 3.92 -10.67
CA PHE A 82 -1.66 4.50 -9.43
C PHE A 82 -0.69 5.66 -9.73
N ILE A 83 -1.24 6.86 -9.79
CA ILE A 83 -0.58 8.03 -10.40
C ILE A 83 -0.04 8.96 -9.31
N LYS A 84 1.23 9.38 -9.40
CA LYS A 84 1.78 10.45 -8.56
C LYS A 84 1.21 11.80 -8.99
N LYS A 85 0.74 12.60 -8.05
CA LYS A 85 0.30 13.99 -8.22
C LYS A 85 1.13 14.84 -7.26
N GLY A 86 1.94 15.79 -7.76
CA GLY A 86 2.73 16.69 -6.90
C GLY A 86 3.71 15.95 -6.00
#